data_AF-A0A2T0XXK1-F1
#
_entry.id   AF-A0A2T0XXK1-F1
#
_cell.length_a   1.000
_cell.length_b   1.000
_cell.length_c   1.000
_cell.angle_alpha   90.00
_cell.angle_beta   90.00
_cell.angle_gamma   90.00
#
_symmetry.space_group_name_H-M   'P 1'
#
loop_
_entity.id
_entity.type
_entity.pdbx_description
1 polymer ?
#
loop_
_entity_poly.entity_id
_entity_poly.type
_entity_poly.pdbx_seq_one_letter_code
_entity_poly.pdbx_strand_id
1 'polypeptide(L)'
;MAHIDIDTAELAAAGGRAGDTAALLAGLTTERVTAHGAAEAAGEPVLAAAIEDLLAAWAPVHRSLVSALEGLAEGLRQAAAVYESADAGTADVLARMVLSSARGEPARGPAAGPLADREV
;
A
#
# COMPACT_ATOMS: atom_id res chain seq x y z
N MET A 1 27.46 -5.45 -1.35
CA MET A 1 26.10 -4.93 -1.59
C MET A 1 25.13 -6.05 -1.26
N ALA A 2 24.22 -5.86 -0.30
CA ALA A 2 23.17 -6.82 -0.01
C ALA A 2 22.06 -6.65 -1.05
N HIS A 3 21.67 -7.74 -1.72
CA HIS A 3 20.49 -7.78 -2.57
C HIS A 3 19.28 -7.83 -1.63
N ILE A 4 18.43 -6.80 -1.66
CA ILE A 4 17.17 -6.83 -0.91
C ILE A 4 16.23 -7.66 -1.76
N ASP A 5 16.04 -8.91 -1.36
CA ASP A 5 14.95 -9.75 -1.89
C ASP A 5 13.66 -9.26 -1.23
N ILE A 6 12.75 -8.74 -2.04
CA ILE A 6 11.49 -8.18 -1.56
C ILE A 6 10.41 -9.20 -1.83
N ASP A 7 9.89 -9.82 -0.77
CA ASP A 7 8.75 -10.72 -0.86
C ASP A 7 7.46 -9.92 -1.15
N THR A 8 7.18 -9.75 -2.45
CA THR A 8 6.00 -9.04 -2.94
C THR A 8 4.70 -9.74 -2.53
N ALA A 9 4.73 -11.07 -2.30
CA ALA A 9 3.59 -11.82 -1.81
C ALA A 9 3.32 -11.51 -0.32
N GLU A 10 4.38 -11.41 0.50
CA GLU A 10 4.24 -11.00 1.90
C GLU A 10 3.73 -9.55 2.02
N LEU A 11 4.23 -8.64 1.17
CA LEU A 11 3.74 -7.25 1.06
C LEU A 11 2.26 -7.19 0.70
N ALA A 12 1.83 -7.93 -0.33
CA ALA A 12 0.43 -7.99 -0.73
C ALA A 12 -0.44 -8.58 0.39
N ALA A 13 0.03 -9.64 1.06
CA ALA A 13 -0.68 -10.26 2.19
C ALA A 13 -0.79 -9.31 3.40
N ALA A 14 0.26 -8.54 3.69
CA ALA A 14 0.24 -7.50 4.73
C ALA A 14 -0.76 -6.38 4.38
N GLY A 15 -0.79 -5.96 3.12
CA GLY A 15 -1.79 -5.01 2.62
C GLY A 15 -3.22 -5.53 2.78
N GLY A 16 -3.46 -6.81 2.45
CA GLY A 16 -4.73 -7.48 2.68
C GLY A 16 -5.16 -7.46 4.16
N ARG A 17 -4.27 -7.90 5.07
CA ARG A 17 -4.54 -7.90 6.52
C ARG A 17 -4.84 -6.50 7.07
N ALA A 18 -4.13 -5.49 6.60
CA ALA A 18 -4.40 -4.10 6.99
C ALA A 18 -5.78 -3.63 6.52
N GLY A 19 -6.16 -3.98 5.29
CA GLY A 19 -7.50 -3.71 4.74
C GLY A 19 -8.62 -4.41 5.50
N ASP A 20 -8.45 -5.70 5.81
CA ASP A 20 -9.40 -6.47 6.60
C ASP A 20 -9.58 -5.88 8.01
N THR A 21 -8.48 -5.46 8.63
CA THR A 21 -8.51 -4.81 9.95
C THR A 21 -9.22 -3.46 9.88
N ALA A 22 -8.97 -2.67 8.84
CA ALA A 22 -9.69 -1.41 8.61
C ALA A 22 -11.20 -1.65 8.44
N ALA A 23 -11.60 -2.67 7.67
CA ALA A 23 -13.00 -3.01 7.47
C ALA A 23 -13.69 -3.48 8.76
N LEU A 24 -13.01 -4.30 9.58
CA LEU A 24 -13.51 -4.70 10.89
C LEU A 24 -13.69 -3.50 11.83
N LEU A 25 -12.71 -2.60 11.88
CA LEU A 25 -12.79 -1.39 12.70
C LEU A 25 -13.87 -0.43 12.19
N ALA A 26 -14.02 -0.28 10.87
CA ALA A 26 -15.09 0.52 10.27
C ALA A 26 -16.47 -0.07 10.61
N GLY A 27 -16.60 -1.40 10.67
CA GLY A 27 -17.82 -2.10 11.07
C GLY A 27 -18.19 -1.93 12.56
N LEU A 28 -17.25 -1.50 13.41
CA LEU A 28 -17.49 -1.04 14.77
C LEU A 28 -17.91 0.44 14.77
N THR A 29 -18.97 0.74 14.02
CA THR A 29 -19.46 2.11 13.85
C THR A 29 -19.88 2.74 15.16
N THR A 30 -19.77 4.07 15.24
CA THR A 30 -20.36 4.87 16.32
C THR A 30 -21.82 4.51 16.54
N GLU A 31 -22.59 4.19 15.49
CA GLU A 31 -24.01 3.76 15.59
C GLU A 31 -24.21 2.45 16.36
N ARG A 32 -23.34 1.46 16.18
CA ARG A 32 -23.43 0.20 16.93
C ARG A 32 -23.08 0.41 18.40
N VAL A 33 -22.09 1.26 18.66
CA VAL A 33 -21.65 1.56 20.02
C VAL A 33 -22.65 2.48 20.73
N THR A 34 -23.27 3.44 20.05
CA THR A 34 -24.36 4.27 20.61
C THR A 34 -25.59 3.43 20.91
N ALA A 35 -25.98 2.51 20.02
CA ALA A 35 -27.13 1.63 20.27
C ALA A 35 -26.92 0.74 21.51
N HIS A 36 -25.71 0.22 21.71
CA HIS A 36 -25.38 -0.57 22.90
C HIS A 36 -25.30 0.31 24.16
N GLY A 37 -24.63 1.46 24.07
CA GLY A 37 -24.50 2.40 25.20
C GLY A 37 -25.84 2.99 25.65
N ALA A 38 -26.76 3.26 24.72
CA ALA A 38 -28.11 3.71 25.02
C ALA A 38 -28.95 2.65 25.74
N ALA A 39 -28.72 1.36 25.44
CA ALA A 39 -29.38 0.27 26.16
C ALA A 39 -28.86 0.13 27.60
N GLU A 40 -27.54 0.29 27.82
CA GLU A 40 -26.91 0.24 29.14
C GLU A 40 -27.28 1.46 30.02
N ALA A 41 -27.52 2.62 29.40
CA ALA A 41 -27.94 3.85 30.11
C ALA A 41 -29.46 3.97 30.30
N ALA A 42 -30.23 2.92 30.02
CA ALA A 42 -31.69 2.98 30.07
C ALA A 42 -32.20 3.43 31.44
N GLY A 43 -32.85 4.59 31.48
CA GLY A 43 -33.40 5.19 32.71
C GLY A 43 -32.47 6.15 33.44
N GLU A 44 -31.21 6.31 33.00
CA GLU A 44 -30.24 7.22 33.62
C GLU A 44 -29.74 8.28 32.62
N PRO A 45 -30.35 9.48 32.59
CA PRO A 45 -30.07 10.48 31.56
C PRO A 45 -28.65 11.05 31.63
N VAL A 46 -28.06 11.12 32.83
CA VAL A 46 -26.68 11.59 33.00
C VAL A 46 -25.68 10.59 32.41
N LEU A 47 -25.93 9.29 32.60
CA LEU A 47 -25.10 8.23 32.03
C LEU A 47 -25.21 8.22 30.50
N ALA A 48 -26.42 8.41 29.96
CA ALA A 48 -26.63 8.49 28.51
C ALA A 48 -25.83 9.65 27.89
N ALA A 49 -25.91 10.84 28.49
CA ALA A 49 -25.14 12.01 28.03
C ALA A 49 -23.61 11.78 28.12
N ALA A 50 -23.13 11.17 29.21
CA ALA A 50 -21.70 10.87 29.36
C ALA A 50 -21.19 9.87 28.31
N ILE A 51 -22.01 8.89 27.92
CA ILE A 51 -21.69 7.93 26.85
C ILE A 51 -21.68 8.64 25.49
N GLU A 52 -22.66 9.49 25.20
CA GLU A 52 -22.70 10.28 23.97
C GLU A 52 -21.47 11.18 23.84
N ASP A 53 -21.09 11.89 24.90
CA ASP A 53 -19.90 12.75 24.94
C ASP A 53 -18.61 11.94 24.72
N LEU A 54 -18.49 10.77 25.36
CA LEU A 54 -17.35 9.88 25.17
C LEU A 54 -17.24 9.40 23.72
N LEU A 55 -18.37 9.04 23.10
CA LEU A 55 -18.40 8.59 21.71
C LEU A 55 -18.10 9.73 20.74
N ALA A 56 -18.61 10.93 21.01
CA ALA A 56 -18.28 12.13 20.24
C ALA A 56 -16.78 12.46 20.33
N ALA A 57 -16.17 12.31 21.50
CA ALA A 57 -14.74 12.53 21.70
C ALA A 57 -13.87 11.47 20.99
N TRP A 58 -14.35 10.22 20.94
CA TRP A 58 -13.62 9.10 20.32
C TRP A 58 -13.73 9.06 18.79
N ALA A 59 -14.86 9.48 18.22
CA ALA A 59 -15.16 9.35 16.79
C ALA A 59 -14.07 9.93 15.85
N PRO A 60 -13.44 11.10 16.11
CA PRO A 60 -12.36 11.61 15.26
C PRO A 60 -11.14 10.69 15.22
N VAL A 61 -10.75 10.14 16.38
CA VAL A 61 -9.59 9.25 16.49
C VAL A 61 -9.86 7.92 15.79
N HIS A 62 -11.06 7.37 15.96
CA HIS A 62 -11.49 6.16 15.26
C HIS A 62 -11.43 6.33 13.73
N ARG A 63 -12.01 7.41 13.19
CA ARG A 63 -11.94 7.71 11.74
C ARG A 63 -10.51 7.87 11.25
N SER A 64 -9.66 8.55 12.02
CA SER A 64 -8.24 8.72 11.66
C SER A 64 -7.51 7.38 11.62
N LEU A 65 -7.80 6.47 12.55
CA LEU A 65 -7.17 5.15 12.59
C LEU A 65 -7.62 4.28 11.40
N VAL A 66 -8.91 4.24 11.11
CA VAL A 66 -9.45 3.51 9.94
C VAL A 66 -8.81 4.03 8.66
N SER A 67 -8.78 5.35 8.46
CA SER A 67 -8.16 5.96 7.27
C SER A 67 -6.67 5.68 7.16
N ALA A 68 -5.93 5.66 8.28
CA ALA A 68 -4.51 5.32 8.28
C ALA A 68 -4.27 3.85 7.88
N LEU A 69 -5.12 2.93 8.33
CA LEU A 69 -5.03 1.52 7.96
C LEU A 69 -5.40 1.27 6.50
N GLU A 70 -6.41 1.97 5.96
CA GLU A 70 -6.75 1.94 4.54
C GLU A 70 -5.59 2.47 3.69
N GLY A 71 -4.99 3.59 4.09
CA GLY A 71 -3.82 4.17 3.43
C GLY A 71 -2.61 3.23 3.45
N LEU A 72 -2.36 2.56 4.58
CA LEU A 72 -1.32 1.55 4.70
C LEU A 72 -1.60 0.35 3.77
N ALA A 73 -2.84 -0.15 3.76
CA ALA A 73 -3.25 -1.26 2.91
C ALA A 73 -3.07 -0.94 1.42
N GLU A 74 -3.42 0.27 1.01
CA GLU A 74 -3.20 0.75 -0.36
C GLU A 74 -1.72 0.91 -0.67
N GLY A 75 -0.94 1.54 0.21
CA GLY A 75 0.50 1.70 0.04
C GLY A 75 1.25 0.38 -0.11
N LEU A 76 0.88 -0.64 0.66
CA LEU A 76 1.46 -1.98 0.57
C LEU A 76 1.10 -2.69 -0.74
N ARG A 77 -0.15 -2.56 -1.20
CA ARG A 77 -0.57 -3.11 -2.50
C ARG A 77 0.13 -2.42 -3.67
N GLN A 78 0.26 -1.10 -3.64
CA GLN A 78 1.00 -0.34 -4.65
C GLN A 78 2.49 -0.70 -4.64
N ALA A 79 3.10 -0.83 -3.46
CA ALA A 79 4.49 -1.26 -3.34
C ALA A 79 4.72 -2.65 -3.94
N ALA A 80 3.85 -3.62 -3.62
CA ALA A 80 3.92 -4.97 -4.21
C ALA A 80 3.86 -4.93 -5.74
N ALA A 81 2.90 -4.19 -6.31
CA ALA A 81 2.75 -4.04 -7.76
C ALA A 81 3.96 -3.38 -8.43
N VAL A 82 4.54 -2.34 -7.81
CA VAL A 82 5.73 -1.66 -8.32
C VAL A 82 6.93 -2.62 -8.36
N TYR A 83 7.17 -3.36 -7.28
CA TYR A 83 8.27 -4.33 -7.23
C TYR A 83 8.08 -5.49 -8.21
N GLU A 84 6.87 -6.04 -8.32
CA GLU A 84 6.56 -7.09 -9.29
C GLU A 84 6.79 -6.61 -10.74
N SER A 85 6.43 -5.36 -11.06
CA SER A 85 6.68 -4.78 -12.37
C SER A 85 8.17 -4.56 -12.67
N ALA A 86 8.95 -4.20 -11.65
CA ALA A 86 10.39 -3.99 -11.75
C ALA A 86 11.13 -5.32 -12.00
N ASP A 87 10.71 -6.39 -11.30
CA ASP A 87 11.25 -7.73 -11.49
C ASP A 87 10.93 -8.28 -12.89
N ALA A 88 9.68 -8.13 -13.34
CA ALA A 88 9.27 -8.55 -14.68
C ALA A 88 10.04 -7.80 -15.78
N GLY A 89 10.24 -6.49 -15.63
CA GLY A 89 11.02 -5.68 -16.58
C GLY A 89 12.49 -6.09 -16.64
N THR A 90 13.08 -6.39 -15.47
CA THR A 90 14.47 -6.86 -15.39
C THR A 90 14.62 -8.25 -16.02
N ALA A 91 13.70 -9.16 -15.73
CA ALA A 91 13.68 -10.50 -16.31
C ALA A 91 13.55 -10.47 -17.85
N ASP A 92 12.71 -9.60 -18.38
CA ASP A 92 12.53 -9.44 -19.82
C ASP A 92 13.78 -8.86 -20.51
N VAL A 93 14.44 -7.86 -19.91
CA VAL A 93 15.73 -7.34 -20.40
C VAL A 93 16.78 -8.44 -20.43
N LEU A 94 16.90 -9.23 -19.35
CA LEU A 94 17.83 -10.35 -19.28
C LEU A 94 17.50 -11.43 -20.33
N ALA A 95 16.22 -11.77 -20.52
CA ALA A 95 15.80 -12.71 -21.54
C ALA A 95 16.18 -12.23 -22.95
N ARG A 96 15.98 -10.94 -23.27
CA ARG A 96 16.42 -10.35 -24.54
C ARG A 96 17.94 -10.36 -24.71
N MET A 97 18.71 -10.11 -23.65
CA MET A 97 20.18 -10.19 -23.69
C MET A 97 20.68 -11.62 -23.92
N VAL A 98 20.08 -12.61 -23.25
CA VAL A 98 20.42 -14.03 -23.48
C VAL A 98 20.06 -14.46 -24.91
N LEU A 99 18.89 -14.08 -25.40
CA LEU A 99 18.44 -14.40 -26.76
C LEU A 99 19.30 -13.73 -27.85
N SER A 100 19.75 -12.49 -27.65
CA SER A 100 20.67 -11.81 -28.58
C SER A 100 22.07 -12.41 -28.54
N SER A 101 22.57 -12.79 -27.35
CA SER A 101 23.85 -13.50 -27.22
C SER A 101 23.83 -14.90 -27.84
N ALA A 102 22.70 -15.61 -27.78
CA ALA A 102 22.55 -16.94 -28.38
C ALA A 102 22.44 -16.91 -29.91
N ARG A 103 22.03 -15.79 -30.51
CA ARG A 103 21.94 -15.62 -31.98
C ARG A 103 23.25 -15.23 -32.66
N GLY A 104 24.33 -14.97 -31.90
CA GLY A 104 25.62 -14.58 -32.47
C GLY A 104 25.59 -13.25 -33.23
N GLU A 105 24.60 -12.39 -32.98
CA GLU A 105 24.58 -11.05 -33.56
C GLU A 105 25.56 -10.14 -32.80
N PRO A 106 26.50 -9.47 -33.48
CA PRO A 106 27.40 -8.53 -32.81
C PRO A 106 26.57 -7.36 -32.26
N ALA A 107 26.70 -7.11 -30.96
CA ALA A 107 26.12 -5.97 -30.28
C ALA A 107 26.50 -4.68 -31.02
N ARG A 108 25.57 -4.11 -31.80
CA ARG A 108 25.68 -2.73 -32.26
C ARG A 108 25.48 -1.84 -31.04
N GLY A 109 26.60 -1.46 -30.42
CA GLY A 109 26.63 -0.45 -29.37
C GLY A 109 26.04 0.88 -29.85
N PRO A 110 25.64 1.76 -28.91
CA PRO A 110 25.11 3.08 -29.26
C PRO A 110 26.16 3.80 -30.12
N ALA A 111 25.76 4.17 -31.33
CA ALA A 111 26.62 4.90 -32.25
C ALA A 111 27.09 6.19 -31.56
N ALA A 112 28.38 6.23 -31.22
CA ALA A 112 29.07 7.47 -30.94
C ALA A 112 28.90 8.34 -32.19
N GLY A 113 28.04 9.34 -32.10
CA GLY A 113 27.91 10.37 -33.12
C GLY A 113 29.26 11.02 -33.36
N PRO A 114 29.61 11.36 -34.62
CA PRO A 114 30.91 11.92 -34.91
C PRO A 114 31.02 13.30 -34.24
N LEU A 115 32.08 13.46 -33.45
CA LEU A 115 32.67 14.76 -33.13
C LEU A 115 33.05 15.42 -34.46
N ALA A 116 32.16 16.27 -34.96
CA ALA A 116 32.50 17.22 -36.01
C ALA A 116 33.08 18.45 -35.33
N ASP A 117 34.41 18.51 -35.32
CA ASP A 117 35.19 19.74 -35.29
C ASP A 117 34.57 20.80 -36.19
N ARG A 118 34.42 22.01 -35.65
CA ARG A 118 34.53 23.22 -36.46
C ARG A 118 35.13 24.33 -35.63
N GLU A 119 36.45 24.45 -35.75
CA GLU A 119 37.19 25.67 -35.47
C GLU A 119 36.85 26.77 -36.50
N VAL A 120 37.03 28.01 -36.05
CA VAL A 120 37.01 29.34 -36.71
C VAL A 120 35.65 30.00 -36.89
#